data_AF-K9D181-F1
#
_entry.id   AF-K9D181-F1
#
_cell.length_a   1.000
_cell.length_b   1.000
_cell.length_c   1.000
_cell.angle_alpha   90.00
_cell.angle_beta   90.00
_cell.angle_gamma   90.00
#
_symmetry.space_group_name_H-M   'P 1'
#
loop_
_entity.id
_entity.type
_entity.pdbx_description
1 polymer ?
#
loop_
_entity_poly.entity_id
_entity_poly.type
_entity_poly.pdbx_seq_one_letter_code
_entity_poly.pdbx_strand_id
1 'polypeptide(L)'
;MFDNLPREILSYIIPVASIFLTYYLGSKKSDKETYHNIQSLRYNSFYVPYLLCLYRGHLFDKLNFSDLTPDVRSHLLDLSSKNLQFLGQSSLMLYPKMYNSFLDYLEYDEGNPNFSHAPDIYNHVMNEFTNALLLEGTELERYLKMPGLATTYFLLLSNPRKVQL
;
A
#
# COMPACT_ATOMS: atom_id res chain seq x y z
N MET A 1 -24.13 56.16 -30.08
CA MET A 1 -23.08 56.22 -29.03
C MET A 1 -23.13 55.03 -28.05
N PHE A 2 -24.19 54.21 -28.04
CA PHE A 2 -24.34 53.09 -27.08
C PHE A 2 -24.16 51.68 -27.68
N ASP A 3 -23.95 51.52 -28.99
CA ASP A 3 -23.92 50.20 -29.65
C ASP A 3 -22.66 49.36 -29.37
N ASN A 4 -21.59 49.97 -28.84
CA ASN A 4 -20.32 49.27 -28.54
C ASN A 4 -20.14 48.90 -27.06
N LEU A 5 -20.98 49.44 -26.18
CA LEU A 5 -20.94 49.21 -24.73
C LEU A 5 -20.92 47.71 -24.34
N PRO A 6 -21.75 46.82 -24.93
CA PRO A 6 -21.72 45.40 -24.59
C PRO A 6 -20.44 44.69 -25.05
N ARG A 7 -19.79 45.16 -26.13
CA ARG A 7 -18.56 44.55 -26.66
C ARG A 7 -17.34 44.94 -25.81
N GLU A 8 -17.28 46.20 -25.36
CA GLU A 8 -16.24 46.67 -24.44
C GLU A 8 -16.37 45.97 -23.08
N ILE A 9 -17.57 45.85 -22.52
CA ILE A 9 -17.81 45.11 -21.28
C ILE A 9 -17.37 43.64 -21.42
N LEU A 10 -17.68 42.98 -22.55
CA LEU A 10 -17.23 41.61 -22.81
C LEU A 10 -15.70 41.50 -22.83
N SER A 11 -15.01 42.45 -23.44
CA SER A 11 -13.55 42.46 -23.54
C SER A 11 -12.85 42.62 -22.18
N TYR A 12 -13.51 43.22 -21.19
CA TYR A 12 -13.02 43.27 -19.81
C TYR A 12 -13.39 42.04 -18.99
N ILE A 13 -14.59 41.49 -19.19
CA ILE A 13 -15.06 40.32 -18.43
C ILE A 13 -14.30 39.05 -18.83
N ILE A 14 -14.00 38.85 -20.12
CA ILE A 14 -13.34 37.63 -20.61
C ILE A 14 -11.97 37.41 -19.96
N PRO A 15 -11.03 38.38 -19.93
CA PRO A 15 -9.73 38.21 -19.26
C PRO A 15 -9.86 37.93 -17.77
N VAL A 16 -10.76 38.66 -17.09
CA VAL A 16 -11.00 38.49 -15.66
C VAL A 16 -11.54 37.08 -15.37
N ALA A 17 -12.58 36.66 -16.08
CA ALA A 17 -13.13 35.31 -15.97
C ALA A 17 -12.08 34.24 -16.31
N SER A 18 -11.20 34.49 -17.29
CA SER A 18 -10.12 33.58 -17.65
C SER A 18 -9.10 33.44 -16.53
N ILE A 19 -8.70 34.53 -15.88
CA ILE A 19 -7.78 34.51 -14.71
C ILE A 19 -8.39 33.70 -13.57
N PHE A 20 -9.67 33.95 -13.25
CA PHE A 20 -10.37 33.20 -12.20
C PHE A 20 -10.47 31.70 -12.54
N LEU A 21 -10.79 31.36 -13.80
CA LEU A 21 -10.89 29.98 -14.25
C LEU A 21 -9.52 29.27 -14.20
N THR A 22 -8.45 29.91 -14.67
CA THR A 22 -7.10 29.37 -14.63
C THR A 22 -6.62 29.17 -13.19
N TYR A 23 -6.86 30.13 -12.30
CA TYR A 23 -6.49 30.00 -10.89
C TYR A 23 -7.24 28.84 -10.22
N TYR A 24 -8.55 28.75 -10.44
CA TYR A 24 -9.39 27.70 -9.86
C TYR A 24 -9.04 26.31 -10.38
N LEU A 25 -8.79 26.16 -11.69
CA LEU A 25 -8.36 24.89 -12.27
C LEU A 25 -6.93 24.54 -11.83
N GLY A 26 -6.06 25.55 -11.68
CA GLY A 26 -4.69 25.40 -11.20
C GLY A 26 -4.63 24.89 -9.76
N SER A 27 -5.42 25.48 -8.85
CA SER A 27 -5.45 25.04 -7.45
C SER A 27 -5.97 23.60 -7.33
N LYS A 28 -7.07 23.27 -8.01
CA LYS A 28 -7.59 21.89 -8.04
C LYS A 28 -6.59 20.89 -8.61
N LYS A 29 -5.82 21.27 -9.63
CA LYS A 29 -4.76 20.44 -10.19
C LYS A 29 -3.63 20.22 -9.17
N SER A 30 -3.21 21.29 -8.48
CA SER A 30 -2.17 21.23 -7.44
C SER A 30 -2.55 20.29 -6.29
N ASP A 31 -3.79 20.34 -5.81
CA ASP A 31 -4.28 19.44 -4.75
C ASP A 31 -4.28 17.99 -5.22
N LYS A 32 -4.74 17.74 -6.45
CA LYS A 32 -4.73 16.40 -7.06
C LYS A 32 -3.32 15.87 -7.24
N GLU A 33 -2.38 16.70 -7.69
CA GLU A 33 -0.96 16.34 -7.81
C GLU A 33 -0.34 16.02 -6.46
N THR A 34 -0.64 16.83 -5.44
CA THR A 34 -0.16 16.60 -4.07
C THR A 34 -0.66 15.25 -3.54
N TYR A 35 -1.97 14.99 -3.67
CA TYR A 35 -2.56 13.72 -3.23
C TYR A 35 -1.99 12.54 -4.02
N HIS A 36 -1.84 12.65 -5.34
CA HIS A 36 -1.24 11.62 -6.17
C HIS A 36 0.22 11.32 -5.76
N ASN A 37 1.00 12.36 -5.45
CA ASN A 37 2.38 12.21 -4.99
C ASN A 37 2.46 11.49 -3.64
N ILE A 38 1.53 11.77 -2.71
CA ILE A 38 1.43 11.05 -1.43
C ILE A 38 1.14 9.57 -1.67
N GLN A 39 0.19 9.23 -2.55
CA GLN A 39 -0.11 7.83 -2.86
C GLN A 39 1.08 7.12 -3.51
N SER A 40 1.78 7.79 -4.42
CA SER A 40 3.01 7.27 -5.04
C SER A 40 4.10 7.04 -4.00
N LEU A 41 4.28 7.98 -3.05
CA LEU A 41 5.25 7.84 -1.97
C LEU A 41 4.91 6.65 -1.07
N ARG A 42 3.65 6.49 -0.66
CA ARG A 42 3.19 5.34 0.14
C ARG A 42 3.52 4.02 -0.55
N TYR A 43 3.14 3.91 -1.82
CA TYR A 43 3.33 2.71 -2.62
C TYR A 43 4.81 2.34 -2.75
N ASN A 44 5.65 3.30 -3.16
CA ASN A 44 7.07 3.05 -3.41
C ASN A 44 7.89 2.84 -2.12
N SER A 45 7.52 3.51 -1.02
CA SER A 45 8.29 3.44 0.23
C SER A 45 8.05 2.17 1.03
N PHE A 46 6.84 1.59 0.93
CA PHE A 46 6.46 0.44 1.75
C PHE A 46 5.98 -0.77 0.94
N TYR A 47 4.95 -0.60 0.11
CA TYR A 47 4.32 -1.73 -0.58
C TYR A 47 5.30 -2.40 -1.54
N VAL A 48 6.06 -1.64 -2.32
CA VAL A 48 7.07 -2.21 -3.23
C VAL A 48 8.14 -3.01 -2.49
N PRO A 49 8.85 -2.46 -1.47
CA PRO A 49 9.79 -3.25 -0.68
C PRO A 49 9.19 -4.50 -0.04
N TYR A 50 7.96 -4.39 0.50
CA TYR A 50 7.29 -5.53 1.14
C TYR A 50 7.00 -6.64 0.13
N LEU A 51 6.41 -6.29 -1.01
CA LEU A 51 6.13 -7.22 -2.11
C LEU A 51 7.41 -7.87 -2.62
N LEU A 52 8.49 -7.10 -2.82
CA LEU A 52 9.77 -7.65 -3.25
C LEU A 52 10.31 -8.68 -2.25
N CYS A 53 10.10 -8.49 -0.95
CA CYS A 53 10.44 -9.51 0.06
C CYS A 53 9.63 -10.79 -0.15
N LEU A 54 8.34 -10.69 -0.44
CA LEU A 54 7.49 -11.85 -0.72
C LEU A 54 7.95 -12.60 -1.98
N TYR A 55 8.23 -11.89 -3.08
CA TYR A 55 8.75 -12.48 -4.32
C TYR A 55 10.10 -13.17 -4.11
N ARG A 56 11.02 -12.54 -3.36
CA ARG A 56 12.35 -13.12 -3.05
C ARG A 56 12.26 -14.32 -2.12
N GLY A 57 11.32 -14.31 -1.18
CA GLY A 57 11.04 -15.42 -0.28
C GLY A 57 10.31 -16.60 -0.92
N HIS A 58 9.98 -16.52 -2.22
CA HIS A 58 9.24 -17.54 -2.96
C HIS A 58 7.90 -17.93 -2.32
N LEU A 59 7.21 -16.96 -1.72
CA LEU A 59 6.00 -17.20 -0.92
C LEU A 59 4.71 -17.29 -1.79
N PHE A 60 4.75 -18.03 -2.91
CA PHE A 60 3.70 -17.99 -3.94
C PHE A 60 2.55 -18.99 -3.76
N ASP A 61 2.81 -20.16 -3.17
CA ASP A 61 1.82 -21.25 -3.11
C ASP A 61 1.05 -21.29 -1.80
N LYS A 62 1.81 -21.26 -0.70
CA LYS A 62 1.29 -21.20 0.66
C LYS A 62 2.18 -20.24 1.43
N LEU A 63 1.62 -19.11 1.81
CA LEU A 63 2.24 -18.17 2.73
C LEU A 63 2.46 -18.89 4.07
N ASN A 64 3.65 -19.48 4.25
CA ASN A 64 4.09 -20.06 5.51
C ASN A 64 5.19 -19.19 6.11
N PHE A 65 4.78 -18.16 6.85
CA PHE A 65 5.70 -17.21 7.47
C PHE A 65 6.51 -17.81 8.62
N SER A 66 6.01 -18.91 9.19
CA SER A 66 6.68 -19.61 10.29
C SER A 66 7.92 -20.39 9.83
N ASP A 67 8.00 -20.77 8.56
CA ASP A 67 9.16 -21.48 8.00
C ASP A 67 10.29 -20.52 7.58
N LEU A 68 10.04 -19.21 7.59
CA LEU A 68 11.04 -18.20 7.24
C LEU A 68 12.16 -18.18 8.27
N THR A 69 13.35 -17.72 7.90
CA THR A 69 14.42 -17.53 8.89
C THR A 69 14.05 -16.39 9.86
N PRO A 70 14.57 -16.42 11.11
CA PRO A 70 14.34 -15.33 12.08
C PRO A 70 14.71 -13.94 11.53
N ASP A 71 15.76 -13.87 10.72
CA ASP A 71 16.20 -12.62 10.07
C ASP A 71 15.14 -12.06 9.12
N VAL A 72 14.51 -12.92 8.31
CA VAL A 72 13.47 -12.48 7.37
C VAL A 72 12.21 -12.05 8.13
N ARG A 73 11.79 -12.80 9.16
CA ARG A 73 10.64 -12.42 9.99
C ARG A 73 10.87 -11.05 10.65
N SER A 74 12.07 -10.85 11.22
CA SER A 74 12.47 -9.58 11.83
C SER A 74 12.53 -8.45 10.82
N HIS A 75 13.01 -8.72 9.61
CA HIS A 75 13.03 -7.74 8.52
C HIS A 75 11.62 -7.30 8.09
N LEU A 76 10.68 -8.23 7.96
CA LEU A 76 9.28 -7.93 7.63
C LEU A 76 8.62 -7.07 8.73
N LEU A 77 8.88 -7.40 10.00
CA LEU A 77 8.40 -6.61 11.12
C LEU A 77 8.98 -5.19 11.11
N ASP A 78 10.30 -5.07 10.96
CA ASP A 78 11.01 -3.80 10.93
C ASP A 78 10.52 -2.91 9.77
N LEU A 79 10.38 -3.50 8.59
CA LEU A 79 9.83 -2.82 7.42
C LEU A 79 8.42 -2.29 7.67
N SER A 80 7.56 -3.08 8.30
CA SER A 80 6.19 -2.68 8.64
C SER A 80 6.16 -1.59 9.72
N SER A 81 6.99 -1.73 10.75
CA SER A 81 7.05 -0.83 11.90
C SER A 81 7.59 0.55 11.53
N LYS A 82 8.62 0.62 10.68
CA LYS A 82 9.22 1.88 10.20
C LYS A 82 8.31 2.66 9.23
N ASN A 83 7.29 2.01 8.69
CA ASN A 83 6.44 2.55 7.64
C ASN A 83 4.94 2.54 8.01
N LEU A 84 4.61 2.54 9.31
CA LEU A 84 3.23 2.59 9.79
C LEU A 84 2.40 3.71 9.15
N GLN A 85 3.00 4.88 8.92
CA GLN A 85 2.36 6.03 8.27
C GLN A 85 1.94 5.78 6.82
N PHE A 86 2.46 4.74 6.17
CA PHE A 86 2.16 4.40 4.78
C PHE A 86 1.14 3.27 4.65
N LEU A 87 0.87 2.52 5.72
CA LEU A 87 -0.14 1.47 5.76
C LEU A 87 -1.53 2.01 5.43
N GLY A 88 -2.36 1.16 4.83
CA GLY A 88 -3.79 1.42 4.71
C GLY A 88 -4.50 1.12 6.02
N GLN A 89 -5.79 1.46 6.06
CA GLN A 89 -6.57 1.36 7.29
C GLN A 89 -6.71 -0.10 7.76
N SER A 90 -6.86 -1.05 6.83
CA SER A 90 -7.07 -2.47 7.15
C SER A 90 -5.79 -3.10 7.69
N SER A 91 -4.65 -2.86 7.04
CA SER A 91 -3.37 -3.35 7.53
C SER A 91 -2.97 -2.69 8.85
N LEU A 92 -3.20 -1.39 9.02
CA LEU A 92 -2.90 -0.69 10.27
C LEU A 92 -3.73 -1.21 11.45
N MET A 93 -4.99 -1.57 11.24
CA MET A 93 -5.82 -2.22 12.28
C MET A 93 -5.31 -3.60 12.69
N LEU A 94 -4.69 -4.33 11.77
CA LEU A 94 -4.11 -5.66 12.02
C LEU A 94 -2.71 -5.59 12.65
N TYR A 95 -2.02 -4.46 12.53
CA TYR A 95 -0.64 -4.30 13.00
C TYR A 95 -0.44 -4.70 14.48
N PRO A 96 -1.27 -4.29 15.46
CA PRO A 96 -1.08 -4.71 16.85
C PRO A 96 -1.15 -6.23 17.04
N LYS A 97 -2.07 -6.89 16.31
CA LYS A 97 -2.22 -8.36 16.34
C LYS A 97 -0.97 -9.03 15.75
N MET A 98 -0.47 -8.49 14.63
CA MET A 98 0.75 -8.98 13.98
C MET A 98 1.97 -8.83 14.89
N TYR A 99 2.15 -7.66 15.51
CA TYR A 99 3.24 -7.41 16.45
C TYR A 99 3.21 -8.37 17.64
N ASN A 100 2.05 -8.56 18.27
CA ASN A 100 1.90 -9.50 19.40
C ASN A 100 2.19 -10.94 18.98
N SER A 101 1.68 -11.38 17.82
CA SER A 101 1.97 -12.74 17.34
C SER A 101 3.45 -12.97 17.05
N PHE A 102 4.20 -11.92 16.69
CA PHE A 102 5.64 -12.01 16.52
C PHE A 102 6.36 -12.17 17.87
N LEU A 103 5.93 -11.44 18.90
CA LEU A 103 6.48 -11.59 20.26
C LEU A 103 6.23 -13.01 20.80
N ASP A 104 5.01 -13.52 20.64
CA ASP A 104 4.67 -14.90 21.01
C ASP A 104 5.53 -15.93 20.26
N TYR A 105 5.87 -15.63 19.01
CA TYR A 105 6.76 -16.47 18.21
C TYR A 105 8.21 -16.43 18.73
N LEU A 106 8.70 -15.28 19.22
CA LEU A 106 10.04 -15.21 19.84
C LEU A 106 10.14 -16.09 21.08
N GLU A 107 9.11 -16.10 21.93
CA GLU A 107 9.03 -16.99 23.09
C GLU A 107 9.07 -18.47 22.68
N TYR A 108 8.42 -18.82 21.56
CA TYR A 108 8.52 -20.15 20.97
C TYR A 108 9.94 -20.49 20.50
N ASP A 109 10.61 -19.57 19.80
CA ASP A 109 11.99 -19.74 19.34
C ASP A 109 12.98 -19.93 20.51
N GLU A 110 12.69 -19.35 21.68
CA GLU A 110 13.44 -19.55 22.93
C GLU A 110 13.13 -20.89 23.64
N GLY A 111 12.19 -21.68 23.12
CA GLY A 111 11.83 -23.00 23.64
C GLY A 111 10.80 -22.97 24.77
N ASN A 112 10.03 -21.88 24.90
CA ASN A 112 9.00 -21.76 25.94
C ASN A 112 7.79 -22.66 25.62
N PRO A 113 7.49 -23.69 26.44
CA PRO A 113 6.42 -24.66 26.13
C PRO A 113 5.02 -24.05 26.13
N ASN A 114 4.83 -22.93 26.82
CA ASN A 114 3.55 -22.20 26.86
C ASN A 114 3.18 -21.61 25.50
N PHE A 115 4.14 -21.45 24.58
CA PHE A 115 3.97 -20.83 23.26
C PHE A 115 4.04 -21.83 22.11
N SER A 116 3.82 -23.12 22.38
CA SER A 116 3.81 -24.19 21.36
C SER A 116 2.85 -23.97 20.19
N HIS A 117 1.82 -23.12 20.36
CA HIS A 117 0.85 -22.74 19.33
C HIS A 117 1.20 -21.45 18.57
N ALA A 118 2.26 -20.73 18.97
CA ALA A 118 2.64 -19.46 18.37
C ALA A 118 2.95 -19.55 16.86
N PRO A 119 3.58 -20.63 16.33
CA PRO A 119 3.82 -20.73 14.89
C PRO A 119 2.55 -20.72 14.04
N ASP A 120 1.48 -21.39 14.48
CA ASP A 120 0.23 -21.43 13.72
C ASP A 120 -0.48 -20.07 13.76
N ILE A 121 -0.50 -19.43 14.94
CA ILE A 121 -1.10 -18.10 15.13
C ILE A 121 -0.33 -17.05 14.32
N TYR A 122 1.00 -17.03 14.42
CA TYR A 122 1.84 -16.11 13.67
C TYR A 122 1.61 -16.25 12.17
N ASN A 123 1.59 -17.48 11.66
CA ASN A 123 1.34 -17.72 10.26
C ASN A 123 -0.04 -17.19 9.83
N HIS A 124 -1.09 -17.47 10.61
CA HIS A 124 -2.43 -17.00 10.32
C HIS A 124 -2.53 -15.46 10.31
N VAL A 125 -1.96 -14.79 11.31
CA VAL A 125 -2.00 -13.33 11.42
C VAL A 125 -1.18 -12.67 10.31
N MET A 126 -0.01 -13.19 9.98
CA MET A 126 0.80 -12.69 8.88
C MET A 126 0.13 -12.88 7.52
N ASN A 127 -0.64 -13.96 7.36
CA ASN A 127 -1.50 -14.17 6.20
C ASN A 127 -2.59 -13.10 6.08
N GLU A 128 -3.34 -12.85 7.16
CA GLU A 128 -4.37 -11.80 7.18
C GLU A 128 -3.77 -10.42 6.88
N PHE A 129 -2.65 -10.10 7.52
CA PHE A 129 -1.94 -8.84 7.32
C PHE A 129 -1.45 -8.70 5.87
N THR A 130 -0.81 -9.73 5.32
CA THR A 130 -0.32 -9.73 3.93
C THR A 130 -1.46 -9.61 2.93
N ASN A 131 -2.60 -10.27 3.16
CA ASN A 131 -3.77 -10.14 2.30
C ASN A 131 -4.33 -8.72 2.30
N ALA A 132 -4.40 -8.06 3.47
CA ALA A 132 -4.79 -6.65 3.55
C ALA A 132 -3.83 -5.77 2.74
N LEU A 133 -2.52 -6.00 2.86
CA LEU A 133 -1.51 -5.26 2.10
C LEU A 133 -1.60 -5.47 0.59
N LEU A 134 -1.92 -6.69 0.13
CA LEU A 134 -2.08 -6.99 -1.29
C LEU A 134 -3.30 -6.29 -1.89
N LEU A 135 -4.41 -6.24 -1.14
CA LEU A 135 -5.61 -5.52 -1.56
C LEU A 135 -5.34 -4.01 -1.63
N GLU A 136 -4.77 -3.44 -0.57
CA GLU A 136 -4.39 -2.02 -0.51
C GLU A 136 -3.37 -1.67 -1.62
N GLY A 137 -2.38 -2.53 -1.85
CA GLY A 137 -1.39 -2.38 -2.92
C GLY A 137 -2.03 -2.42 -4.31
N THR A 138 -2.96 -3.34 -4.56
CA THR A 138 -3.70 -3.45 -5.83
C THR A 138 -4.56 -2.20 -6.09
N GLU A 139 -5.14 -1.62 -5.05
CA GLU A 139 -5.90 -0.37 -5.15
C GLU A 139 -4.98 0.81 -5.48
N LEU A 140 -3.82 0.90 -4.84
CA LEU A 140 -2.80 1.91 -5.13
C LEU A 140 -2.28 1.81 -6.56
N GLU A 141 -1.99 0.60 -7.05
CA GLU A 141 -1.56 0.38 -8.44
C GLU A 141 -2.59 0.88 -9.44
N ARG A 142 -3.86 0.54 -9.21
CA ARG A 142 -4.97 0.98 -10.06
C ARG A 142 -5.11 2.50 -10.04
N TYR A 143 -5.01 3.11 -8.87
CA TYR A 143 -5.10 4.55 -8.69
C TYR A 143 -3.95 5.29 -9.41
N LEU A 144 -2.72 4.79 -9.24
CA LEU A 144 -1.48 5.36 -9.79
C LEU A 144 -1.23 4.96 -11.25
N LYS A 145 -2.03 4.05 -11.82
CA LYS A 145 -1.85 3.46 -13.15
C LYS A 145 -0.47 2.78 -13.30
N MET A 146 -0.01 2.14 -12.24
CA MET A 146 1.28 1.44 -12.21
C MET A 146 1.16 0.00 -12.77
N PRO A 147 2.27 -0.60 -13.18
CA PRO A 147 2.33 -2.05 -13.42
C PRO A 147 1.88 -2.81 -12.18
N GLY A 148 1.10 -3.88 -12.37
CA GLY A 148 0.45 -4.60 -11.27
C GLY A 148 1.33 -5.61 -10.54
N LEU A 149 2.33 -5.18 -9.77
CA LEU A 149 3.16 -6.03 -8.91
C LEU A 149 2.35 -6.77 -7.82
N ALA A 150 1.57 -6.04 -7.02
CA ALA A 150 0.66 -6.54 -6.01
C ALA A 150 -0.49 -7.32 -6.65
N THR A 151 -1.06 -6.77 -7.73
CA THR A 151 -2.12 -7.44 -8.50
C THR A 151 -1.65 -8.81 -9.01
N THR A 152 -0.47 -8.89 -9.63
CA THR A 152 0.10 -10.14 -10.11
C THR A 152 0.37 -11.09 -8.96
N TYR A 153 0.94 -10.62 -7.85
CA TYR A 153 1.20 -11.47 -6.69
C TYR A 153 -0.10 -12.07 -6.12
N PHE A 154 -1.13 -11.25 -5.98
CA PHE A 154 -2.45 -11.68 -5.52
C PHE A 154 -3.07 -12.74 -6.44
N LEU A 155 -2.90 -12.60 -7.76
CA LEU A 155 -3.34 -13.59 -8.74
C LEU A 155 -2.55 -14.90 -8.64
N LEU A 156 -1.24 -14.84 -8.37
CA LEU A 156 -0.41 -16.03 -8.17
C LEU A 156 -0.86 -16.82 -6.93
N LEU A 157 -1.08 -16.13 -5.81
CA LEU A 157 -1.62 -16.74 -4.59
C LEU A 157 -2.99 -17.38 -4.79
N SER A 158 -3.86 -16.72 -5.57
CA SER A 158 -5.22 -17.21 -5.85
C SER A 158 -5.22 -18.39 -6.84
N ASN A 159 -4.14 -18.61 -7.59
CA ASN A 159 -4.05 -19.66 -8.59
C ASN A 159 -2.62 -20.22 -8.72
N PRO A 160 -2.15 -21.01 -7.73
CA PRO A 160 -0.77 -21.48 -7.64
C PRO A 160 -0.33 -22.38 -8.81
N ARG A 161 -1.29 -22.96 -9.56
CA ARG A 161 -1.01 -23.82 -10.72
C ARG A 161 -0.35 -23.11 -11.92
N LYS A 162 -0.24 -21.78 -11.90
CA LYS A 162 0.36 -21.00 -13.01
C LYS A 162 1.85 -20.68 -12.86
N VAL A 163 2.47 -21.07 -11.74
CA VAL A 163 3.88 -20.73 -11.44
C VAL A 163 4.88 -21.78 -11.96
N GLN A 164 4.39 -22.95 -12.40
CA GLN A 164 5.21 -24.02 -13.00
C GLN A 164 5.40 -23.78 -14.51
N LEU A 165 6.22 -22.79 -14.87
CA LEU A 165 6.73 -22.58 -16.22
C LEU A 165 8.26 -22.65 -16.22
#